data_AF-A0A6J6UBM0-F1
#
_entry.id   AF-A0A6J6UBM0-F1
#
_cell.length_a   1.000
_cell.length_b   1.000
_cell.length_c   1.000
_cell.angle_alpha   90.00
_cell.angle_beta   90.00
_cell.angle_gamma   90.00
#
_symmetry.space_group_name_H-M   'P 1'
#
loop_
_entity.id
_entity.type
_entity.pdbx_description
1 polymer ?
#
loop_
_entity_poly.entity_id
_entity_poly.type
_entity_poly.pdbx_seq_one_letter_code
_entity_poly.pdbx_strand_id
1 'polypeptide(L)'
;MSQAQSVFVLHESADQALAACAIREQGTIIIVVGPEGGISPDELAAFTAAGARVVHMGASVMRTSTAGAIAVGGLLMRSQRWS
;
A
#
# COMPACT_ATOMS: atom_id res chain seq x y z
N MET A 1 4.04 -17.97 -15.59
CA MET A 1 3.62 -16.59 -15.90
C MET A 1 3.56 -15.84 -14.59
N SER A 2 4.43 -14.86 -14.35
CA SER A 2 4.29 -13.99 -13.17
C SER A 2 2.96 -13.25 -13.32
N GLN A 3 1.99 -13.50 -12.44
CA GLN A 3 0.80 -12.66 -12.40
C GLN A 3 1.23 -11.20 -12.21
N ALA A 4 0.50 -10.26 -12.81
CA ALA A 4 0.76 -8.85 -12.58
C ALA A 4 0.53 -8.55 -11.08
N GLN A 5 1.53 -7.98 -10.41
CA GLN A 5 1.46 -7.64 -8.99
C GLN A 5 1.56 -6.12 -8.81
N SER A 6 0.70 -5.57 -7.96
CA SER A 6 0.80 -4.20 -7.46
C SER A 6 1.10 -4.26 -5.97
N VAL A 7 2.26 -3.76 -5.56
CA VAL A 7 2.68 -3.75 -4.15
C VAL A 7 2.67 -2.31 -3.65
N PHE A 8 1.94 -2.07 -2.55
CA PHE A 8 1.85 -0.77 -1.89
C PHE A 8 2.38 -0.87 -0.47
N VAL A 9 3.37 -0.04 -0.14
CA VAL A 9 3.94 0.07 1.21
C VAL A 9 3.36 1.32 1.85
N LEU A 10 2.66 1.14 2.97
CA LEU A 10 2.04 2.25 3.69
C LEU A 10 3.10 2.92 4.57
N HIS A 11 3.43 4.18 4.28
CA HIS A 11 4.42 4.94 5.03
C HIS A 11 4.06 6.43 5.09
N GLU A 12 4.25 7.06 6.25
CA GLU A 12 3.88 8.45 6.49
C GLU A 12 4.73 9.46 5.72
N SER A 13 5.97 9.11 5.38
CA SER A 13 6.89 9.98 4.62
C SER A 13 6.69 9.90 3.11
N ALA A 14 5.69 9.17 2.62
CA ALA A 14 5.45 9.05 1.18
C ALA A 14 4.81 10.31 0.60
N ASP A 15 5.23 10.71 -0.60
CA ASP A 15 4.64 11.85 -1.31
C ASP A 15 3.32 11.51 -2.02
N GLN A 16 3.11 10.23 -2.34
CA GLN A 16 1.96 9.78 -3.14
C GLN A 16 0.86 9.18 -2.26
N ALA A 17 -0.36 9.69 -2.40
CA ALA A 17 -1.52 9.11 -1.72
C ALA A 17 -1.92 7.76 -2.36
N LEU A 18 -2.25 6.77 -1.53
CA LEU A 18 -2.82 5.49 -2.00
C LEU A 18 -4.11 5.73 -2.83
N ALA A 19 -4.89 6.74 -2.45
CA ALA A 19 -6.10 7.16 -3.15
C ALA A 19 -5.86 7.64 -4.60
N ALA A 20 -4.66 8.16 -4.89
CA ALA A 20 -4.30 8.66 -6.22
C ALA A 20 -3.63 7.58 -7.09
N CYS A 21 -3.27 6.43 -6.51
CA CYS A 21 -2.61 5.36 -7.24
C CYS A 21 -3.57 4.65 -8.21
N ALA A 22 -3.10 4.38 -9.43
CA ALA A 22 -3.79 3.50 -10.36
C ALA A 22 -3.80 2.06 -9.82
N ILE A 23 -4.99 1.46 -9.77
CA ILE A 23 -5.22 0.08 -9.34
C ILE A 23 -5.34 -0.78 -10.59
N ARG A 24 -4.68 -1.95 -10.58
CA ARG A 24 -4.86 -2.95 -11.65
C ARG A 24 -6.07 -3.80 -11.29
N GLU A 25 -7.05 -3.87 -12.19
CA GLU A 25 -8.23 -4.71 -11.97
C GLU A 25 -7.86 -6.20 -11.86
N GLN A 26 -6.88 -6.64 -12.64
CA GLN A 26 -6.42 -8.03 -12.67
C GLN A 26 -5.10 -8.22 -11.90
N GLY A 27 -4.90 -9.41 -11.34
CA GLY A 27 -3.67 -9.81 -10.65
C GLY A 27 -3.73 -9.72 -9.12
N THR A 28 -2.58 -9.68 -8.46
CA THR A 28 -2.50 -9.63 -6.99
C THR A 28 -2.20 -8.20 -6.54
N ILE A 29 -2.92 -7.73 -5.52
CA ILE A 29 -2.59 -6.50 -4.81
C ILE A 29 -2.02 -6.90 -3.45
N ILE A 30 -0.85 -6.38 -3.12
CA ILE A 30 -0.17 -6.61 -1.84
C ILE A 30 -0.12 -5.26 -1.11
N ILE A 31 -0.60 -5.26 0.13
CA ILE A 31 -0.49 -4.13 1.05
C ILE A 31 0.53 -4.50 2.13
N VAL A 32 1.56 -3.69 2.28
CA VAL A 32 2.56 -3.83 3.35
C VAL A 32 2.29 -2.78 4.41
N VAL A 33 2.11 -3.23 5.65
CA VAL A 33 1.90 -2.37 6.81
C VAL A 33 3.07 -2.60 7.77
N GLY A 34 3.74 -1.52 8.16
CA GLY A 34 4.83 -1.59 9.13
C GLY A 34 4.35 -1.92 10.55
N PRO A 35 5.25 -2.43 11.42
CA PRO A 35 4.99 -2.57 12.85
C PRO A 35 4.78 -1.19 13.50
N GLU A 36 4.49 -1.16 14.81
CA GLU A 36 4.29 0.08 15.57
C GLU A 36 5.50 1.02 15.50
N GLY A 37 6.71 0.48 15.30
CA GLY A 37 7.96 1.24 15.12
C GLY A 37 8.16 1.80 13.71
N GLY A 38 7.23 1.60 12.80
CA GLY A 38 7.35 2.01 11.39
C GLY A 38 8.20 1.06 10.54
N ILE A 39 8.45 1.46 9.31
CA ILE A 39 9.32 0.76 8.35
C ILE A 39 10.61 1.57 8.25
N SER A 40 11.76 0.93 8.43
CA SER A 40 13.04 1.63 8.37
C SER A 40 13.36 2.14 6.96
N PRO A 41 14.24 3.15 6.83
CA PRO A 41 14.69 3.62 5.51
C PRO A 41 15.29 2.52 4.63
N ASP A 42 16.05 1.59 5.22
CA ASP A 42 16.65 0.47 4.48
C ASP A 42 15.61 -0.53 3.98
N GLU A 43 14.58 -0.82 4.78
CA GLU A 43 13.44 -1.65 4.36
C GLU A 43 12.62 -0.96 3.25
N LEU A 44 12.38 0.35 3.36
CA LEU A 44 11.71 1.12 2.30
C LEU A 44 12.51 1.09 0.99
N ALA A 45 13.83 1.24 1.07
CA ALA A 45 14.71 1.12 -0.08
C ALA A 45 14.64 -0.28 -0.70
N ALA A 46 14.64 -1.33 0.11
CA ALA A 46 14.50 -2.71 -0.35
C ALA A 46 13.15 -2.96 -1.04
N PHE A 47 12.04 -2.48 -0.47
CA PHE A 47 10.72 -2.59 -1.10
C PHE A 47 10.65 -1.83 -2.43
N THR A 48 11.18 -0.62 -2.46
CA THR A 48 11.21 0.21 -3.68
C THR A 48 12.05 -0.45 -4.77
N ALA A 49 13.22 -1.02 -4.41
CA ALA A 49 14.08 -1.77 -5.33
C ALA A 49 13.37 -3.03 -5.87
N ALA A 50 12.48 -3.63 -5.10
CA ALA A 50 11.62 -4.74 -5.53
C ALA A 50 10.42 -4.30 -6.39
N GLY A 51 10.26 -3.00 -6.66
CA GLY A 51 9.17 -2.44 -7.48
C GLY A 51 7.91 -2.07 -6.70
N ALA A 52 7.96 -2.06 -5.37
CA ALA A 52 6.84 -1.58 -4.56
C ALA A 52 6.71 -0.05 -4.63
N ARG A 53 5.49 0.44 -4.46
CA ARG A 53 5.18 1.88 -4.38
C ARG A 53 4.97 2.26 -2.93
N VAL A 54 5.75 3.20 -2.43
CA VAL A 54 5.58 3.77 -1.10
C VAL A 54 4.49 4.83 -1.16
N VAL A 55 3.48 4.72 -0.31
CA VAL A 55 2.27 5.56 -0.36
C VAL A 55 1.79 5.93 1.04
N HIS A 56 1.14 7.09 1.18
CA HIS A 56 0.52 7.53 2.43
C HIS A 56 -1.01 7.39 2.35
N MET A 57 -1.66 7.39 3.52
CA MET A 57 -3.13 7.25 3.63
C MET A 57 -3.78 8.50 4.25
N GLY A 58 -3.54 9.65 3.63
CA GLY A 58 -4.04 10.94 4.09
C GLY A 58 -3.07 11.66 5.02
N ALA A 59 -3.57 12.66 5.75
CA ALA A 59 -2.76 13.56 6.56
C ALA A 59 -2.39 13.01 7.96
N SER A 60 -3.15 12.05 8.47
CA SER A 60 -2.91 11.45 9.78
C SER A 60 -2.19 10.12 9.65
N VAL A 61 -1.21 9.87 10.52
CA VAL A 61 -0.58 8.54 10.65
C VAL A 61 -1.60 7.57 11.25
N MET A 62 -1.85 6.45 10.57
CA MET A 62 -2.75 5.41 11.05
C MET A 62 -2.04 4.46 12.01
N ARG A 63 -2.79 3.90 12.95
CA ARG A 63 -2.32 2.80 13.79
C ARG A 63 -2.16 1.54 12.94
N THR A 64 -1.10 0.78 13.18
CA THR A 64 -0.81 -0.49 12.48
C THR A 64 -2.03 -1.42 12.43
N SER A 65 -2.77 -1.54 13.53
CA SER A 65 -3.94 -2.42 13.66
C SER A 65 -5.12 -2.05 12.75
N THR A 66 -5.22 -0.79 12.31
CA THR A 66 -6.33 -0.32 11.45
C THR A 66 -5.90 -0.02 10.03
N ALA A 67 -4.61 0.29 9.82
CA ALA A 67 -4.07 0.69 8.53
C ALA A 67 -4.36 -0.33 7.42
N GLY A 68 -4.14 -1.62 7.69
CA GLY A 68 -4.38 -2.68 6.71
C GLY A 68 -5.84 -2.81 6.28
N ALA A 69 -6.77 -2.84 7.25
CA ALA A 69 -8.21 -2.97 6.96
C ALA A 69 -8.74 -1.77 6.17
N ILE A 70 -8.32 -0.55 6.52
CA ILE A 70 -8.73 0.67 5.82
C ILE A 70 -8.15 0.70 4.39
N ALA A 71 -6.87 0.37 4.22
CA ALA A 71 -6.23 0.31 2.90
C ALA A 71 -6.95 -0.68 1.97
N VAL A 72 -7.24 -1.89 2.47
CA VAL A 72 -7.96 -2.92 1.72
C VAL A 72 -9.38 -2.45 1.38
N GLY A 73 -10.14 -1.95 2.35
CA GLY A 73 -11.50 -1.45 2.10
C GLY A 73 -11.54 -0.33 1.06
N GLY A 74 -10.62 0.64 1.16
CA GLY A 74 -10.51 1.74 0.20
C GLY A 74 -10.12 1.29 -1.21
N LEU A 75 -9.25 0.28 -1.33
CA LEU A 75 -8.90 -0.31 -2.62
C LEU A 75 -10.05 -1.11 -3.22
N LEU A 76 -10.72 -1.93 -2.42
CA LEU A 76 -11.83 -2.74 -2.88
C LEU A 76 -12.98 -1.87 -3.41
N MET A 77 -13.32 -0.79 -2.70
CA MET A 77 -14.34 0.19 -3.15
C MET A 77 -13.99 0.92 -4.45
N ARG A 78 -12.71 0.95 -4.83
CA ARG A 78 -12.22 1.57 -6.07
C ARG A 78 -11.94 0.55 -7.18
N SER A 79 -12.27 -0.71 -6.97
CA SER A 79 -12.00 -1.82 -7.90
C SER A 79 -13.26 -2.62 -8.16
N GLN A 80 -13.26 -3.46 -9.21
CA GLN A 80 -14.34 -4.42 -9.48
C GLN A 80 -14.22 -5.72 -8.66
N ARG A 81 -13.43 -5.72 -7.56
CA ARG A 81 -13.21 -6.91 -6.73
C ARG A 81 -14.26 -7.12 -5.65
N TRP A 82 -15.09 -6.11 -5.39
CA TRP A 82 -16.20 -6.18 -4.45
C TRP A 82 -17.51 -6.18 -5.25
N SER A 83 -17.85 -7.33 -5.84
CA SER A 83 -19.10 -7.59 -6.55
C SER A 83 -19.40 -9.08 -6.60
#